data_AF-A0A842VPJ6-F1
#
_entry.id   AF-A0A842VPJ6-F1
#
_cell.length_a   1.000
_cell.length_b   1.000
_cell.length_c   1.000
_cell.angle_alpha   90.00
_cell.angle_beta   90.00
_cell.angle_gamma   90.00
#
_symmetry.space_group_name_H-M   'P 1'
#
loop_
_entity.id
_entity.type
_entity.pdbx_description
1 polymer ?
#
loop_
_entity_poly.entity_id
_entity_poly.type
_entity_poly.pdbx_seq_one_letter_code
_entity_poly.pdbx_strand_id
1 'polypeptide(L)'
;MLDFYNPPKALLASATKEGVELGGVKSILCIDGNHNFYNIGNIFTELSWAEFYKEEGLQDQIDTFTTKEFKSVRDDPGALVNTIVDNLDNIINTRRLFYGIADFEVDAFLNRNCVIPGLKLDYEIINRLMEAHKNTRDKNLFPEISKDERGIKKIKMEFQGNNKKHLHIYGSTLEDISERLRLAKGFATGIVCTSEGAANLYIMSDNIVFKEDEYAEIYIDQDNIDVIDMGIQRELLFPISWFRIDIGIRSLETLELWEEIKDTPKLVKALENYDKYITSLVFKKFKLIASGEQIGRDLEADFYTMTPQERRKALKDMADAIKILTKKYKE
;
A
#
# COMPACT_ATOMS: atom_id res chain seq x y z
N MET A 1 9.16 -8.51 -7.71
CA MET A 1 7.76 -8.95 -7.82
C MET A 1 7.33 -9.72 -6.58
N LEU A 2 6.17 -9.39 -6.02
CA LEU A 2 5.61 -9.96 -4.80
C LEU A 2 4.20 -10.52 -5.05
N ASP A 3 3.69 -11.38 -4.16
CA ASP A 3 2.33 -11.89 -4.26
C ASP A 3 1.36 -10.97 -3.49
N PHE A 4 0.23 -10.64 -4.12
CA PHE A 4 -0.90 -9.97 -3.48
C PHE A 4 -2.09 -10.93 -3.38
N TYR A 5 -2.35 -11.42 -2.19
CA TYR A 5 -3.43 -12.35 -1.89
C TYR A 5 -4.76 -11.63 -1.67
N ASN A 6 -5.83 -12.25 -2.18
CA ASN A 6 -7.19 -11.71 -2.18
C ASN A 6 -7.27 -10.28 -2.75
N PRO A 7 -6.65 -10.00 -3.91
CA PRO A 7 -6.50 -8.63 -4.39
C PRO A 7 -7.86 -7.91 -4.49
N PRO A 8 -7.91 -6.61 -4.18
CA PRO A 8 -9.11 -5.79 -4.35
C PRO A 8 -9.68 -5.94 -5.75
N LYS A 9 -11.00 -6.04 -5.85
CA LYS A 9 -11.68 -6.27 -7.14
C LYS A 9 -11.46 -5.12 -8.13
N ALA A 10 -11.21 -3.90 -7.67
CA ALA A 10 -10.84 -2.78 -8.53
C ALA A 10 -9.54 -3.05 -9.33
N LEU A 11 -8.61 -3.86 -8.82
CA LEU A 11 -7.42 -4.28 -9.58
C LEU A 11 -7.71 -5.35 -10.64
N LEU A 12 -8.88 -5.98 -10.55
CA LEU A 12 -9.34 -7.07 -11.40
C LEU A 12 -10.54 -6.67 -12.24
N ALA A 13 -10.85 -5.38 -12.28
CA ALA A 13 -11.97 -4.85 -13.04
C ALA A 13 -11.84 -5.27 -14.50
N SER A 14 -12.96 -5.37 -15.19
CA SER A 14 -13.01 -5.83 -16.57
C SER A 14 -13.64 -4.79 -17.46
N ALA A 15 -13.24 -4.81 -18.72
CA ALA A 15 -13.80 -3.94 -19.73
C ALA A 15 -13.92 -4.66 -21.06
N THR A 16 -14.89 -4.22 -21.85
CA THR A 16 -15.23 -4.76 -23.17
C THR A 16 -15.65 -3.61 -24.09
N LYS A 17 -16.03 -3.95 -25.32
CA LYS A 17 -16.67 -2.98 -26.23
C LYS A 17 -18.06 -2.54 -25.76
N GLU A 18 -18.73 -3.33 -24.93
CA GLU A 18 -20.10 -3.07 -24.48
C GLU A 18 -20.15 -2.23 -23.20
N GLY A 19 -19.06 -2.20 -22.43
CA GLY A 19 -19.02 -1.51 -21.16
C GLY A 19 -17.74 -1.76 -20.36
N VAL A 20 -17.68 -1.14 -19.19
CA VAL A 20 -16.53 -1.15 -18.28
C VAL A 20 -17.00 -1.23 -16.82
N GLU A 21 -16.24 -1.94 -15.99
CA GLU A 21 -16.45 -1.90 -14.54
C GLU A 21 -15.86 -0.63 -13.94
N LEU A 22 -16.64 0.04 -13.08
CA LEU A 22 -16.29 1.28 -12.42
C LEU A 22 -16.49 1.21 -10.92
N GLY A 23 -15.96 2.22 -10.23
CA GLY A 23 -16.00 2.36 -8.79
C GLY A 23 -14.66 1.97 -8.15
N GLY A 24 -14.68 1.66 -6.85
CA GLY A 24 -13.48 1.50 -6.07
C GLY A 24 -13.61 0.63 -4.83
N VAL A 25 -12.47 0.34 -4.23
CA VAL A 25 -12.34 -0.50 -3.04
C VAL A 25 -11.31 0.09 -2.09
N LYS A 26 -11.75 0.49 -0.89
CA LYS A 26 -10.87 0.80 0.23
C LYS A 26 -10.66 -0.45 1.09
N SER A 27 -9.42 -0.90 1.15
CA SER A 27 -9.00 -2.19 1.70
C SER A 27 -8.07 -2.00 2.90
N ILE A 28 -8.15 -2.92 3.86
CA ILE A 28 -7.19 -3.07 4.95
C ILE A 28 -6.13 -4.07 4.49
N LEU A 29 -4.87 -3.62 4.49
CA LEU A 29 -3.74 -4.43 4.04
C LEU A 29 -2.88 -4.91 5.20
N CYS A 30 -2.38 -6.13 5.06
CA CYS A 30 -1.31 -6.63 5.91
C CYS A 30 -0.19 -7.28 5.09
N ILE A 31 0.98 -7.41 5.71
CA ILE A 31 2.19 -7.97 5.12
C ILE A 31 2.74 -9.11 5.98
N ASP A 32 3.30 -10.14 5.35
CA ASP A 32 3.99 -11.25 6.02
C ASP A 32 5.53 -11.10 6.00
N GLY A 33 6.23 -12.04 6.64
CA GLY A 33 7.70 -12.05 6.68
C GLY A 33 8.37 -12.35 5.32
N ASN A 34 7.59 -12.75 4.31
CA ASN A 34 8.04 -12.98 2.93
C ASN A 34 7.65 -11.82 2.00
N HIS A 35 7.25 -10.68 2.57
CA HIS A 35 6.87 -9.45 1.85
C HIS A 35 5.62 -9.57 0.97
N ASN A 36 4.80 -10.60 1.19
CA ASN A 36 3.53 -10.73 0.46
C ASN A 36 2.46 -9.83 1.09
N PHE A 37 1.63 -9.23 0.24
CA PHE A 37 0.46 -8.48 0.68
C PHE A 37 -0.77 -9.36 0.76
N TYR A 38 -1.63 -9.01 1.70
CA TYR A 38 -2.95 -9.61 1.86
C TYR A 38 -3.97 -8.50 2.04
N ASN A 39 -5.03 -8.54 1.24
CA ASN A 39 -6.25 -7.86 1.61
C ASN A 39 -6.99 -8.75 2.61
N ILE A 40 -7.19 -8.23 3.81
CA ILE A 40 -7.84 -8.95 4.91
C ILE A 40 -9.28 -8.48 5.16
N GLY A 41 -9.68 -7.36 4.58
CA GLY A 41 -11.02 -6.83 4.70
C GLY A 41 -11.18 -5.51 3.94
N ASN A 42 -12.42 -5.19 3.57
CA ASN A 42 -12.74 -3.94 2.88
C ASN A 42 -13.55 -3.04 3.81
N ILE A 43 -13.21 -1.75 3.83
CA ILE A 43 -14.01 -0.70 4.48
C ILE A 43 -15.18 -0.32 3.58
N PHE A 44 -14.93 -0.19 2.28
CA PHE A 44 -15.99 -0.10 1.30
C PHE A 44 -15.61 -0.81 0.00
N THR A 45 -16.62 -1.20 -0.75
CA THR A 45 -16.57 -1.74 -2.10
C THR A 45 -17.78 -1.20 -2.83
N GLU A 46 -17.53 -0.44 -3.87
CA GLU A 46 -18.56 0.05 -4.78
C GLU A 46 -18.10 -0.30 -6.19
N LEU A 47 -18.80 -1.22 -6.84
CA LEU A 47 -18.51 -1.63 -8.21
C LEU A 47 -19.79 -1.60 -9.03
N SER A 48 -19.69 -0.99 -10.21
CA SER A 48 -20.79 -0.84 -11.16
C SER A 48 -20.33 -1.26 -12.55
N TRP A 49 -21.26 -1.75 -13.37
CA TRP A 49 -21.10 -1.88 -14.81
C TRP A 49 -21.60 -0.61 -15.47
N ALA A 50 -20.75 0.09 -16.22
CA ALA A 50 -21.15 1.17 -17.09
C ALA A 50 -21.27 0.63 -18.52
N GLU A 51 -22.47 0.66 -19.08
CA GLU A 51 -22.72 0.27 -20.47
C GLU A 51 -22.46 1.45 -21.40
N PHE A 52 -21.79 1.21 -22.52
CA PHE A 52 -21.59 2.22 -23.55
C PHE A 52 -22.78 2.28 -24.51
N TYR A 53 -23.00 3.45 -25.11
CA TYR A 53 -23.93 3.60 -26.22
C TYR A 53 -23.56 2.67 -27.38
N LYS A 54 -24.58 2.16 -28.08
CA LYS A 54 -24.40 1.28 -29.25
C LYS A 54 -24.37 2.05 -30.57
N GLU A 55 -24.77 3.32 -30.54
CA GLU A 55 -24.82 4.23 -31.68
C GLU A 55 -23.42 4.59 -32.19
N GLU A 56 -23.32 4.68 -33.52
CA GLU A 56 -22.07 5.06 -34.18
C GLU A 56 -21.66 6.50 -33.81
N GLY A 57 -20.45 6.65 -33.28
CA GLY A 57 -19.91 7.93 -32.80
C GLY A 57 -20.10 8.18 -31.30
N LEU A 58 -20.82 7.31 -30.58
CA LEU A 58 -21.07 7.44 -29.13
C LEU A 58 -20.53 6.27 -28.30
N GLN A 59 -19.84 5.30 -28.89
CA GLN A 59 -19.44 4.05 -28.24
C GLN A 59 -18.41 4.19 -27.09
N ASP A 60 -17.94 5.41 -26.82
CA ASP A 60 -17.09 5.76 -25.68
C ASP A 60 -17.84 6.53 -24.58
N GLN A 61 -19.12 6.81 -24.78
CA GLN A 61 -19.98 7.48 -23.80
C GLN A 61 -20.79 6.45 -23.04
N ILE A 62 -20.97 6.69 -21.73
CA ILE A 62 -21.76 5.81 -20.86
C ILE A 62 -23.25 6.13 -21.08
N ASP A 63 -24.03 5.10 -21.41
CA ASP A 63 -25.48 5.14 -21.55
C ASP A 63 -26.15 4.89 -20.19
N THR A 64 -25.82 3.75 -19.56
CA THR A 64 -26.42 3.35 -18.30
C THR A 64 -25.40 2.79 -17.30
N PHE A 65 -25.79 2.79 -16.03
CA PHE A 65 -25.01 2.22 -14.93
C PHE A 65 -25.83 1.19 -14.17
N THR A 66 -25.24 0.04 -13.91
CA THR A 66 -25.83 -1.02 -13.08
C THR A 66 -24.87 -1.38 -11.95
N THR A 67 -25.28 -1.17 -10.70
CA THR A 67 -24.49 -1.57 -9.53
C THR A 67 -24.32 -3.10 -9.50
N LYS A 68 -23.07 -3.57 -9.49
CA LYS A 68 -22.74 -5.00 -9.32
C LYS A 68 -22.52 -5.37 -7.87
N GLU A 69 -21.86 -4.49 -7.11
CA GLU A 69 -21.58 -4.71 -5.70
C GLU A 69 -21.53 -3.39 -4.95
N PHE A 70 -22.25 -3.32 -3.83
CA PHE A 70 -22.13 -2.23 -2.87
C PHE A 70 -22.09 -2.82 -1.46
N LYS A 71 -20.97 -2.63 -0.78
CA LYS A 71 -20.77 -2.98 0.63
C LYS A 71 -19.94 -1.89 1.28
N SER A 72 -20.46 -1.26 2.32
CA SER A 72 -19.77 -0.18 3.00
C SER A 72 -20.00 -0.27 4.49
N VAL A 73 -18.91 -0.19 5.26
CA VAL A 73 -18.92 0.15 6.68
C VAL A 73 -18.40 1.58 6.91
N ARG A 74 -18.10 2.31 5.83
CA ARG A 74 -17.52 3.67 5.87
C ARG A 74 -18.37 4.65 6.67
N ASP A 75 -19.69 4.49 6.59
CA ASP A 75 -20.67 5.43 7.15
C ASP A 75 -21.36 4.85 8.41
N ASP A 76 -20.88 3.72 8.94
CA ASP A 76 -21.37 3.07 10.18
C ASP A 76 -20.22 2.97 11.20
N PRO A 77 -20.18 3.83 12.24
CA PRO A 77 -19.12 3.83 13.25
C PRO A 77 -18.94 2.48 13.95
N GLY A 78 -20.05 1.79 14.27
CA GLY A 78 -20.02 0.53 15.00
C GLY A 78 -19.48 -0.61 14.15
N ALA A 79 -19.94 -0.70 12.90
CA ALA A 79 -19.43 -1.69 11.94
C ALA A 79 -17.98 -1.42 11.57
N LEU A 80 -17.56 -0.16 11.43
CA LEU A 80 -16.17 0.21 11.16
C LEU A 80 -15.25 -0.20 12.31
N VAL A 81 -15.61 0.11 13.56
CA VAL A 81 -14.85 -0.33 14.75
C VAL A 81 -14.72 -1.85 14.78
N ASN A 82 -15.81 -2.58 14.58
CA ASN A 82 -15.77 -4.04 14.57
C ASN A 82 -14.85 -4.57 13.46
N THR A 83 -14.95 -4.01 12.26
CA THR A 83 -14.10 -4.38 11.12
C THR A 83 -12.63 -4.16 11.42
N ILE A 84 -12.25 -3.02 11.99
CA ILE A 84 -10.84 -2.73 12.35
C ILE A 84 -10.35 -3.72 13.42
N VAL A 85 -11.12 -3.90 14.49
CA VAL A 85 -10.74 -4.77 15.62
C VAL A 85 -10.55 -6.22 15.15
N ASP A 86 -11.52 -6.76 14.43
CA ASP A 86 -11.49 -8.15 13.97
C ASP A 86 -10.31 -8.39 13.01
N ASN A 87 -9.97 -7.39 12.19
CA ASN A 87 -8.81 -7.45 11.30
C ASN A 87 -7.48 -7.35 12.04
N LEU A 88 -7.35 -6.49 13.05
CA LEU A 88 -6.15 -6.43 13.89
C LEU A 88 -5.92 -7.75 14.64
N ASP A 89 -6.98 -8.33 15.21
CA ASP A 89 -6.90 -9.63 15.88
C ASP A 89 -6.50 -10.74 14.90
N ASN A 90 -7.05 -10.75 13.68
CA ASN A 90 -6.64 -11.68 12.62
C ASN A 90 -5.17 -11.52 12.22
N ILE A 91 -4.67 -10.28 12.10
CA ILE A 91 -3.26 -9.99 11.80
C ILE A 91 -2.35 -10.60 12.88
N ILE A 92 -2.67 -10.40 14.16
CA ILE A 92 -1.90 -10.93 15.28
C ILE A 92 -1.92 -12.47 15.24
N ASN A 93 -3.11 -13.08 15.09
CA ASN A 93 -3.29 -14.52 15.09
C ASN A 93 -2.59 -15.22 13.92
N THR A 94 -2.48 -14.54 12.77
CA THR A 94 -1.79 -15.05 11.58
C THR A 94 -0.31 -14.68 11.51
N ARG A 95 0.23 -14.03 12.56
CA ARG A 95 1.63 -13.56 12.63
C ARG A 95 2.02 -12.68 11.43
N ARG A 96 1.18 -11.72 11.11
CA ARG A 96 1.41 -10.70 10.07
C ARG A 96 1.56 -9.32 10.70
N LEU A 97 1.78 -8.30 9.88
CA LEU A 97 1.82 -6.90 10.29
C LEU A 97 0.76 -6.11 9.56
N PHE A 98 0.03 -5.26 10.28
CA PHE A 98 -0.80 -4.22 9.67
C PHE A 98 0.11 -3.34 8.83
N TYR A 99 -0.21 -3.24 7.55
CA TYR A 99 0.60 -2.49 6.61
C TYR A 99 0.03 -1.09 6.37
N GLY A 100 -1.29 -0.98 6.23
CA GLY A 100 -1.94 0.27 5.92
C GLY A 100 -3.36 0.12 5.39
N ILE A 101 -3.91 1.24 4.93
CA ILE A 101 -5.18 1.32 4.20
C ILE A 101 -4.87 1.65 2.75
N ALA A 102 -5.47 0.90 1.82
CA ALA A 102 -5.26 1.10 0.39
C ALA A 102 -6.59 1.36 -0.31
N ASP A 103 -6.62 2.42 -1.10
CA ASP A 103 -7.71 2.77 -1.99
C ASP A 103 -7.32 2.46 -3.43
N PHE A 104 -8.25 1.85 -4.16
CA PHE A 104 -8.09 1.49 -5.56
C PHE A 104 -9.37 1.85 -6.30
N GLU A 105 -9.26 2.58 -7.39
CA GLU A 105 -10.44 3.04 -8.14
C GLU A 105 -10.21 2.90 -9.65
N VAL A 106 -11.19 2.29 -10.30
CA VAL A 106 -11.18 1.98 -11.74
C VAL A 106 -11.64 3.18 -12.56
N ASP A 107 -12.45 4.07 -11.96
CA ASP A 107 -13.04 5.25 -12.61
C ASP A 107 -12.03 6.40 -12.87
N ALA A 108 -10.75 6.11 -12.64
CA ALA A 108 -9.62 7.01 -12.75
C ALA A 108 -9.51 7.78 -14.07
N PHE A 109 -10.12 7.29 -15.15
CA PHE A 109 -9.84 7.81 -16.48
C PHE A 109 -11.08 8.00 -17.36
N LEU A 110 -12.29 8.09 -16.81
CA LEU A 110 -13.50 8.32 -17.62
C LEU A 110 -14.06 9.74 -17.52
N ASN A 111 -13.49 10.59 -16.69
CA ASN A 111 -13.83 12.00 -16.60
C ASN A 111 -12.58 12.88 -16.67
N ARG A 112 -12.65 13.96 -17.46
CA ARG A 112 -11.59 15.00 -17.54
C ARG A 112 -11.33 15.68 -16.20
N ASN A 113 -12.26 15.56 -15.25
CA ASN A 113 -12.16 16.08 -13.88
C ASN A 113 -11.77 15.00 -12.85
N CYS A 114 -11.17 13.88 -13.26
CA CYS A 114 -10.70 12.89 -12.29
C CYS A 114 -9.68 13.54 -11.32
N VAL A 115 -9.97 13.46 -10.03
CA VAL A 115 -9.09 13.96 -8.96
C VAL A 115 -8.51 12.76 -8.25
N ILE A 116 -7.22 12.49 -8.45
CA ILE A 116 -6.49 11.47 -7.70
C ILE A 116 -6.03 12.11 -6.38
N PRO A 117 -6.50 11.64 -5.20
CA PRO A 117 -6.15 12.27 -3.93
C PRO A 117 -4.65 12.27 -3.67
N GLY A 118 -4.11 13.46 -3.34
CA GLY A 118 -2.68 13.64 -3.10
C GLY A 118 -1.83 13.80 -4.36
N LEU A 119 -2.45 13.84 -5.55
CA LEU A 119 -1.76 14.03 -6.81
C LEU A 119 -2.37 15.21 -7.58
N LYS A 120 -1.51 16.13 -8.03
CA LYS A 120 -1.90 17.19 -8.97
C LYS A 120 -1.25 16.88 -10.31
N LEU A 121 -2.04 16.32 -11.23
CA LEU A 121 -1.60 16.09 -12.61
C LEU A 121 -2.15 17.17 -13.52
N ASP A 122 -1.37 17.51 -14.54
CA ASP A 122 -1.86 18.33 -15.64
C ASP A 122 -2.94 17.57 -16.42
N TYR A 123 -3.94 18.32 -16.90
CA TYR A 123 -5.03 17.77 -17.70
C TYR A 123 -4.55 17.01 -18.94
N GLU A 124 -3.39 17.38 -19.50
CA GLU A 124 -2.81 16.67 -20.64
C GLU A 124 -2.44 15.22 -20.28
N ILE A 125 -1.84 15.00 -19.11
CA ILE A 125 -1.46 13.67 -18.64
C ILE A 125 -2.71 12.83 -18.36
N ILE A 126 -3.70 13.42 -17.68
CA ILE A 126 -4.99 12.75 -17.40
C ILE A 126 -5.68 12.34 -18.71
N ASN A 127 -5.71 13.23 -19.71
CA ASN A 127 -6.29 12.93 -21.01
C ASN A 127 -5.54 11.80 -21.73
N ARG A 128 -4.21 11.76 -21.66
CA ARG A 128 -3.43 10.65 -22.26
C ARG A 128 -3.70 9.33 -21.56
N LEU A 129 -3.77 9.32 -20.23
CA LEU A 129 -4.13 8.12 -19.45
C LEU A 129 -5.53 7.61 -19.81
N MET A 130 -6.48 8.53 -19.99
CA MET A 130 -7.84 8.23 -20.47
C MET A 130 -7.85 7.62 -21.87
N GLU A 131 -7.20 8.25 -22.84
CA GLU A 131 -7.16 7.71 -24.20
C GLU A 131 -6.46 6.34 -24.25
N ALA A 132 -5.40 6.17 -23.47
CA ALA A 132 -4.72 4.88 -23.33
C ALA A 132 -5.63 3.80 -22.74
N HIS A 133 -6.36 4.11 -21.66
CA HIS A 133 -7.31 3.20 -21.05
C HIS A 133 -8.40 2.81 -22.07
N LYS A 134 -9.04 3.78 -22.74
CA LYS A 134 -10.07 3.52 -23.77
C LYS A 134 -9.57 2.59 -24.88
N ASN A 135 -8.36 2.81 -25.38
CA ASN A 135 -7.78 2.03 -26.48
C ASN A 135 -7.42 0.59 -26.11
N THR A 136 -7.37 0.26 -24.82
CA THR A 136 -6.79 -1.00 -24.33
C THR A 136 -7.76 -1.81 -23.47
N ARG A 137 -8.89 -1.20 -23.08
CA ARG A 137 -9.90 -1.79 -22.20
C ARG A 137 -10.49 -3.11 -22.73
N ASP A 138 -10.59 -3.30 -24.04
CA ASP A 138 -11.17 -4.51 -24.66
C ASP A 138 -10.13 -5.61 -24.97
N LYS A 139 -8.85 -5.38 -24.66
CA LYS A 139 -7.73 -6.28 -25.00
C LYS A 139 -7.47 -7.38 -23.96
N ASN A 140 -8.32 -7.52 -22.94
CA ASN A 140 -8.17 -8.48 -21.84
C ASN A 140 -6.80 -8.42 -21.15
N LEU A 141 -6.33 -7.19 -20.86
CA LEU A 141 -4.98 -6.92 -20.36
C LEU A 141 -4.92 -6.82 -18.83
N PHE A 142 -5.85 -7.40 -18.08
CA PHE A 142 -5.90 -7.29 -16.61
C PHE A 142 -4.93 -8.27 -15.92
N PRO A 143 -4.57 -8.05 -14.64
CA PRO A 143 -3.65 -8.94 -13.93
C PRO A 143 -4.18 -10.38 -13.88
N GLU A 144 -3.30 -11.35 -14.09
CA GLU A 144 -3.67 -12.77 -14.09
C GLU A 144 -3.89 -13.28 -12.66
N ILE A 145 -5.09 -13.79 -12.41
CA ILE A 145 -5.42 -14.40 -11.13
C ILE A 145 -4.88 -15.83 -11.12
N SER A 146 -3.92 -16.08 -10.23
CA SER A 146 -3.44 -17.43 -9.90
C SER A 146 -3.97 -17.86 -8.53
N LYS A 147 -3.74 -19.13 -8.18
CA LYS A 147 -4.03 -19.66 -6.84
C LYS A 147 -2.76 -20.23 -6.24
N ASP A 148 -2.63 -20.12 -4.92
CA ASP A 148 -1.59 -20.85 -4.18
C ASP A 148 -1.97 -22.32 -3.98
N GLU A 149 -1.09 -23.07 -3.30
CA GLU A 149 -1.30 -24.48 -2.96
C GLU A 149 -2.55 -24.73 -2.10
N ARG A 150 -3.05 -23.69 -1.40
CA ARG A 150 -4.25 -23.74 -0.56
C ARG A 150 -5.50 -23.24 -1.28
N GLY A 151 -5.40 -22.89 -2.57
CA GLY A 151 -6.49 -22.39 -3.39
C GLY A 151 -6.83 -20.91 -3.19
N ILE A 152 -6.02 -20.16 -2.43
CA ILE A 152 -6.20 -18.73 -2.18
C ILE A 152 -5.82 -17.96 -3.44
N LYS A 153 -6.69 -17.05 -3.88
CA LYS A 153 -6.47 -16.23 -5.07
C LYS A 153 -5.35 -15.22 -4.81
N LYS A 154 -4.47 -15.04 -5.81
CA LYS A 154 -3.41 -14.05 -5.77
C LYS A 154 -3.09 -13.50 -7.16
N ILE A 155 -2.55 -12.30 -7.19
CA ILE A 155 -1.93 -11.70 -8.38
C ILE A 155 -0.47 -11.40 -8.10
N LYS A 156 0.32 -11.27 -9.17
CA LYS A 156 1.66 -10.71 -9.11
C LYS A 156 1.59 -9.20 -9.11
N MET A 157 2.39 -8.58 -8.24
CA MET A 157 2.45 -7.13 -8.11
C MET A 157 3.90 -6.64 -8.02
N GLU A 158 4.14 -5.43 -8.52
CA GLU A 158 5.41 -4.74 -8.40
C GLU A 158 5.22 -3.23 -8.23
N PHE A 159 6.07 -2.60 -7.42
CA PHE A 159 6.13 -1.15 -7.28
C PHE A 159 7.21 -0.57 -8.21
N GLN A 160 6.85 0.49 -8.93
CA GLN A 160 7.75 1.27 -9.79
C GLN A 160 7.82 2.73 -9.32
N GLY A 161 8.97 3.36 -9.56
CA GLY A 161 9.27 4.74 -9.14
C GLY A 161 10.50 4.85 -8.25
N ASN A 162 11.01 6.07 -8.11
CA ASN A 162 12.23 6.42 -7.38
C ASN A 162 12.12 6.07 -5.89
N ASN A 163 10.94 6.25 -5.31
CA ASN A 163 10.65 5.97 -3.89
C ASN A 163 9.98 4.61 -3.65
N LYS A 164 10.04 3.66 -4.60
CA LYS A 164 9.40 2.34 -4.44
C LYS A 164 9.77 1.57 -3.17
N LYS A 165 10.95 1.82 -2.61
CA LYS A 165 11.42 1.26 -1.33
C LYS A 165 10.60 1.71 -0.11
N HIS A 166 9.82 2.79 -0.24
CA HIS A 166 8.91 3.26 0.81
C HIS A 166 7.67 2.37 0.92
N LEU A 167 7.22 1.78 -0.19
CA LEU A 167 6.12 0.80 -0.19
C LEU A 167 6.62 -0.64 -0.13
N HIS A 168 7.71 -0.95 -0.82
CA HIS A 168 8.37 -2.25 -0.74
C HIS A 168 9.35 -2.27 0.45
N ILE A 169 8.81 -2.40 1.66
CA ILE A 169 9.59 -2.35 2.89
C ILE A 169 10.48 -3.59 3.01
N TYR A 170 11.79 -3.41 2.86
CA TYR A 170 12.76 -4.50 2.99
C TYR A 170 13.00 -4.91 4.45
N GLY A 171 13.18 -6.21 4.66
CA GLY A 171 13.53 -6.82 5.95
C GLY A 171 13.76 -8.32 5.78
N SER A 172 14.65 -8.95 6.54
CA SER A 172 14.88 -10.41 6.41
C SER A 172 13.89 -11.24 7.25
N THR A 173 13.24 -10.56 8.20
CA THR A 173 12.36 -11.14 9.20
C THR A 173 11.13 -10.25 9.41
N LEU A 174 10.08 -10.81 10.01
CA LEU A 174 8.91 -10.02 10.39
C LEU A 174 9.30 -8.92 11.40
N GLU A 175 10.26 -9.21 12.26
CA GLU A 175 10.76 -8.26 13.26
C GLU A 175 11.44 -7.04 12.59
N ASP A 176 12.22 -7.24 11.52
CA ASP A 176 12.82 -6.15 10.75
C ASP A 176 11.76 -5.25 10.10
N ILE A 177 10.73 -5.86 9.51
CA ILE A 177 9.63 -5.14 8.87
C ILE A 177 8.84 -4.36 9.94
N SER A 178 8.61 -4.97 11.12
CA SER A 178 7.87 -4.37 12.22
C SER A 178 8.54 -3.11 12.78
N GLU A 179 9.87 -3.11 12.88
CA GLU A 179 10.64 -1.95 13.35
C GLU A 179 10.46 -0.74 12.43
N ARG A 180 10.42 -0.98 11.11
CA ARG A 180 10.19 0.07 10.11
C ARG A 180 8.74 0.53 10.10
N LEU A 181 7.79 -0.42 10.06
CA LEU A 181 6.36 -0.11 9.95
C LEU A 181 5.78 0.62 11.16
N ARG A 182 6.27 0.37 12.37
CA ARG A 182 5.71 0.99 13.58
C ARG A 182 5.80 2.52 13.59
N LEU A 183 6.82 3.07 12.92
CA LEU A 183 7.07 4.52 12.81
C LEU A 183 6.62 5.08 11.46
N ALA A 184 6.11 4.21 10.59
CA ALA A 184 5.70 4.58 9.25
C ALA A 184 4.43 5.42 9.29
N LYS A 185 4.40 6.49 8.49
CA LYS A 185 3.22 7.32 8.24
C LYS A 185 3.36 8.03 6.89
N GLY A 186 2.24 8.55 6.40
CA GLY A 186 2.15 9.18 5.09
C GLY A 186 1.51 8.23 4.07
N PHE A 187 1.55 8.65 2.81
CA PHE A 187 0.92 7.91 1.72
C PHE A 187 1.77 7.94 0.46
N ALA A 188 1.48 6.99 -0.42
CA ALA A 188 1.89 7.04 -1.81
C ALA A 188 0.67 6.92 -2.71
N THR A 189 0.69 7.61 -3.85
CA THR A 189 -0.39 7.63 -4.82
C THR A 189 0.17 7.52 -6.24
N GLY A 190 -0.63 6.97 -7.14
CA GLY A 190 -0.21 6.77 -8.52
C GLY A 190 -1.20 5.94 -9.30
N ILE A 191 -0.70 5.33 -10.38
CA ILE A 191 -1.52 4.53 -11.28
C ILE A 191 -1.09 3.07 -11.27
N VAL A 192 -2.05 2.19 -11.49
CA VAL A 192 -1.81 0.78 -11.74
C VAL A 192 -1.85 0.56 -13.23
N CYS A 193 -0.76 0.01 -13.76
CA CYS A 193 -0.69 -0.47 -15.13
C CYS A 193 -0.48 -1.97 -15.14
N THR A 194 -0.98 -2.64 -16.16
CA THR A 194 -0.71 -4.06 -16.39
C THR A 194 0.41 -4.25 -17.40
N SER A 195 1.27 -5.23 -17.13
CA SER A 195 2.29 -5.72 -18.04
C SER A 195 2.60 -7.17 -17.70
N GLU A 196 2.63 -8.04 -18.72
CA GLU A 196 2.92 -9.49 -18.58
C GLU A 196 2.07 -10.19 -17.50
N GLY A 197 0.79 -9.81 -17.36
CA GLY A 197 -0.13 -10.39 -16.37
C GLY A 197 0.10 -9.94 -14.92
N ALA A 198 1.03 -9.01 -14.65
CA ALA A 198 1.27 -8.44 -13.33
C ALA A 198 0.66 -7.04 -13.18
N ALA A 199 0.28 -6.69 -11.95
CA ALA A 199 -0.12 -5.33 -11.55
C ALA A 199 1.12 -4.50 -11.19
N ASN A 200 1.44 -3.51 -12.00
CA ASN A 200 2.57 -2.60 -11.77
C ASN A 200 2.04 -1.28 -11.20
N LEU A 201 2.36 -1.02 -9.94
CA LEU A 201 1.97 0.20 -9.22
C LEU A 201 3.06 1.25 -9.44
N TYR A 202 2.80 2.17 -10.35
CA TYR A 202 3.68 3.29 -10.63
C TYR A 202 3.39 4.43 -9.66
N ILE A 203 4.31 4.64 -8.73
CA ILE A 203 4.23 5.71 -7.73
C ILE A 203 4.51 7.04 -8.42
N MET A 204 3.54 7.94 -8.42
CA MET A 204 3.70 9.28 -9.00
C MET A 204 3.96 10.33 -7.92
N SER A 205 3.51 10.06 -6.70
CA SER A 205 3.76 10.94 -5.56
C SER A 205 3.75 10.18 -4.25
N ASP A 206 4.59 10.61 -3.30
CA ASP A 206 4.57 10.12 -1.93
C ASP A 206 5.06 11.17 -0.92
N ASN A 207 4.70 10.96 0.34
CA ASN A 207 5.23 11.72 1.48
C ASN A 207 5.54 10.79 2.67
N ILE A 208 5.94 9.55 2.36
CA ILE A 208 6.16 8.51 3.36
C ILE A 208 7.40 8.82 4.18
N VAL A 209 7.26 8.73 5.51
CA VAL A 209 8.37 8.79 6.46
C VAL A 209 8.32 7.63 7.43
N PHE A 210 9.48 7.25 7.95
CA PHE A 210 9.66 6.15 8.91
C PHE A 210 10.13 6.64 10.28
N LYS A 211 9.80 7.89 10.62
CA LYS A 211 10.19 8.55 11.88
C LYS A 211 9.00 9.29 12.47
N GLU A 212 8.89 9.25 13.79
CA GLU A 212 7.74 9.78 14.55
C GLU A 212 7.55 11.29 14.35
N ASP A 213 8.63 12.06 14.44
CA ASP A 213 8.59 13.54 14.41
C ASP A 213 8.91 14.15 13.03
N GLU A 214 9.03 13.32 11.99
CA GLU A 214 9.34 13.80 10.65
C GLU A 214 8.06 14.09 9.87
N TYR A 215 8.05 15.15 9.07
CA TYR A 215 7.00 15.43 8.10
C TYR A 215 7.68 15.62 6.76
N ALA A 216 7.34 14.76 5.79
CA ALA A 216 7.81 14.95 4.42
C ALA A 216 6.83 15.86 3.67
N GLU A 217 7.39 16.77 2.88
CA GLU A 217 6.64 17.43 1.82
C GLU A 217 6.25 16.40 0.75
N ILE A 218 5.17 16.70 0.02
CA ILE A 218 4.72 15.86 -1.08
C ILE A 218 5.79 15.89 -2.18
N TYR A 219 6.38 14.73 -2.46
CA TYR A 219 7.27 14.53 -3.59
C TYR A 219 6.46 14.12 -4.82
N ILE A 220 6.81 14.65 -5.98
CA ILE A 220 6.24 14.24 -7.28
C ILE A 220 7.38 13.63 -8.10
N ASP A 221 7.19 12.38 -8.53
CA ASP A 221 8.16 11.61 -9.29
C ASP A 221 8.02 11.87 -10.79
N GLN A 222 8.52 13.03 -11.24
CA GLN A 222 8.41 13.44 -12.64
C GLN A 222 9.05 12.42 -13.60
N ASP A 223 10.19 11.84 -13.22
CA ASP A 223 10.86 10.82 -14.02
C ASP A 223 9.96 9.60 -14.24
N ASN A 224 9.27 9.15 -13.19
CA ASN A 224 8.36 8.02 -13.30
C ASN A 224 7.09 8.37 -14.09
N ILE A 225 6.60 9.62 -14.00
CA ILE A 225 5.51 10.14 -14.85
C ILE A 225 5.91 10.08 -16.34
N ASP A 226 7.15 10.48 -16.67
CA ASP A 226 7.65 10.45 -18.05
C ASP A 226 7.80 9.00 -18.55
N VAL A 227 8.24 8.07 -17.70
CA VAL A 227 8.31 6.63 -18.01
C VAL A 227 6.93 6.06 -18.33
N ILE A 228 5.91 6.45 -17.56
CA ILE A 228 4.52 6.07 -17.79
C ILE A 228 4.04 6.58 -19.14
N ASP A 229 4.24 7.87 -19.42
CA ASP A 229 3.82 8.50 -20.68
C ASP A 229 4.49 7.83 -21.89
N MET A 230 5.81 7.57 -21.83
CA MET A 230 6.52 6.84 -22.88
C MET A 230 6.03 5.40 -23.03
N GLY A 231 5.75 4.71 -21.92
CA GLY A 231 5.25 3.33 -21.94
C GLY A 231 3.86 3.22 -22.56
N ILE A 232 2.99 4.20 -22.29
CA ILE A 232 1.67 4.33 -22.89
C ILE A 232 1.78 4.62 -24.39
N GLN A 233 2.61 5.60 -24.80
CA GLN A 233 2.80 5.95 -26.21
C GLN A 233 3.34 4.79 -27.05
N ARG A 234 4.11 3.89 -26.43
CA ARG A 234 4.65 2.68 -27.07
C ARG A 234 3.73 1.46 -26.96
N GLU A 235 2.53 1.62 -26.42
CA GLU A 235 1.58 0.52 -26.16
C GLU A 235 2.18 -0.62 -25.32
N LEU A 236 3.05 -0.28 -24.37
CA LEU A 236 3.69 -1.23 -23.45
C LEU A 236 3.06 -1.23 -22.06
N LEU A 237 2.40 -0.12 -21.68
CA LEU A 237 1.73 0.03 -20.38
C LEU A 237 0.26 0.35 -20.60
N PHE A 238 -0.57 -0.37 -19.85
CA PHE A 238 -2.02 -0.28 -19.95
C PHE A 238 -2.60 0.15 -18.60
N PRO A 239 -3.02 1.42 -18.44
CA PRO A 239 -3.53 1.91 -17.16
C PRO A 239 -4.90 1.29 -16.87
N ILE A 240 -5.09 0.77 -15.65
CA ILE A 240 -6.32 0.06 -15.26
C ILE A 240 -7.03 0.69 -14.05
N SER A 241 -6.31 1.37 -13.16
CA SER A 241 -6.87 2.02 -11.98
C SER A 241 -5.89 3.05 -11.43
N TRP A 242 -6.34 3.96 -10.56
CA TRP A 242 -5.44 4.67 -9.66
C TRP A 242 -5.37 3.96 -8.31
N PHE A 243 -4.32 4.24 -7.54
CA PHE A 243 -4.19 3.76 -6.16
C PHE A 243 -3.73 4.86 -5.22
N ARG A 244 -4.14 4.75 -3.96
CA ARG A 244 -3.54 5.45 -2.82
C ARG A 244 -3.30 4.45 -1.71
N ILE A 245 -2.11 4.43 -1.14
CA ILE A 245 -1.76 3.56 -0.02
C ILE A 245 -1.26 4.44 1.11
N ASP A 246 -2.06 4.56 2.17
CA ASP A 246 -1.68 5.17 3.45
C ASP A 246 -1.05 4.08 4.33
N ILE A 247 0.17 4.29 4.83
CA ILE A 247 0.94 3.25 5.52
C ILE A 247 1.02 3.42 7.04
N GLY A 248 1.28 2.30 7.73
CA GLY A 248 1.45 2.24 9.17
C GLY A 248 0.12 2.34 9.92
N ILE A 249 0.14 2.11 11.23
CA ILE A 249 -1.10 2.09 12.05
C ILE A 249 -1.85 3.44 12.00
N ARG A 250 -1.12 4.53 11.78
CA ARG A 250 -1.65 5.88 11.63
C ARG A 250 -2.49 6.07 10.37
N SER A 251 -2.45 5.15 9.40
CA SER A 251 -3.36 5.19 8.26
C SER A 251 -4.82 5.06 8.67
N LEU A 252 -5.13 4.57 9.89
CA LEU A 252 -6.50 4.59 10.41
C LEU A 252 -7.02 6.01 10.66
N GLU A 253 -6.12 6.99 10.87
CA GLU A 253 -6.47 8.40 11.04
C GLU A 253 -7.05 9.03 9.75
N THR A 254 -6.89 8.37 8.60
CA THR A 254 -7.41 8.85 7.31
C THR A 254 -8.83 8.35 7.00
N LEU A 255 -9.40 7.54 7.89
CA LEU A 255 -10.77 7.03 7.76
C LEU A 255 -11.78 8.14 8.05
N GLU A 256 -12.88 8.14 7.30
CA GLU A 256 -13.88 9.21 7.28
C GLU A 256 -14.49 9.47 8.67
N LEU A 257 -14.74 8.40 9.44
CA LEU A 257 -15.32 8.47 10.78
C LEU A 257 -14.27 8.41 11.90
N TRP A 258 -12.97 8.60 11.60
CA TRP A 258 -11.89 8.44 12.58
C TRP A 258 -12.14 9.24 13.87
N GLU A 259 -12.52 10.51 13.74
CA GLU A 259 -12.78 11.40 14.87
C GLU A 259 -13.92 10.92 15.77
N GLU A 260 -14.88 10.18 15.22
CA GLU A 260 -16.01 9.62 15.96
C GLU A 260 -15.64 8.29 16.65
N ILE A 261 -14.74 7.51 16.06
CA ILE A 261 -14.43 6.16 16.53
C ILE A 261 -13.19 6.06 17.41
N LYS A 262 -12.23 7.00 17.31
CA LYS A 262 -10.88 6.90 17.89
C LYS A 262 -10.87 6.61 19.39
N ASP A 263 -11.84 7.14 20.13
CA ASP A 263 -11.94 7.01 21.59
C ASP A 263 -12.85 5.82 22.01
N THR A 264 -13.32 5.01 21.07
CA THR A 264 -14.17 3.84 21.38
C THR A 264 -13.37 2.81 22.19
N PRO A 265 -13.83 2.40 23.38
CA PRO A 265 -13.05 1.51 24.26
C PRO A 265 -12.61 0.19 23.62
N LYS A 266 -13.46 -0.37 22.74
CA LYS A 266 -13.14 -1.60 21.99
C LYS A 266 -11.97 -1.37 21.02
N LEU A 267 -11.96 -0.25 20.30
CA LEU A 267 -10.91 0.11 19.37
C LEU A 267 -9.60 0.41 20.10
N VAL A 268 -9.65 1.24 21.14
CA VAL A 268 -8.47 1.58 21.97
C VAL A 268 -7.79 0.31 22.49
N LYS A 269 -8.56 -0.63 23.03
CA LYS A 269 -8.02 -1.92 23.51
C LYS A 269 -7.38 -2.75 22.40
N ALA A 270 -7.95 -2.78 21.20
CA ALA A 270 -7.38 -3.51 20.07
C ALA A 270 -6.05 -2.87 19.60
N LEU A 271 -5.99 -1.54 19.57
CA LEU A 271 -4.76 -0.81 19.25
C LEU A 271 -3.66 -1.06 20.31
N GLU A 272 -3.99 -1.06 21.60
CA GLU A 272 -3.05 -1.41 22.67
C GLU A 272 -2.53 -2.86 22.55
N ASN A 273 -3.40 -3.80 22.18
CA ASN A 273 -3.00 -5.20 21.96
C ASN A 273 -2.06 -5.32 20.75
N TYR A 274 -2.37 -4.61 19.67
CA TYR A 274 -1.53 -4.57 18.49
C TYR A 274 -0.16 -3.93 18.78
N ASP A 275 -0.12 -2.83 19.54
CA ASP A 275 1.12 -2.20 19.98
C ASP A 275 2.00 -3.15 20.84
N LYS A 276 1.40 -3.91 21.77
CA LYS A 276 2.11 -4.95 22.54
C LYS A 276 2.70 -6.02 21.63
N TYR A 277 1.94 -6.45 20.62
CA TYR A 277 2.41 -7.42 19.64
C TYR A 277 3.62 -6.89 18.85
N ILE A 278 3.55 -5.67 18.31
CA ILE A 278 4.67 -5.02 17.60
C ILE A 278 5.88 -4.83 18.51
N THR A 279 5.66 -4.31 19.72
CA THR A 279 6.72 -4.15 20.73
C THR A 279 7.40 -5.49 21.05
N SER A 280 6.65 -6.59 21.10
CA SER A 280 7.23 -7.92 21.34
C SER A 280 8.14 -8.39 20.19
N LEU A 281 7.77 -8.10 18.94
CA LEU A 281 8.58 -8.42 17.76
C LEU A 281 9.88 -7.61 17.75
N VAL A 282 9.77 -6.30 18.00
CA VAL A 282 10.96 -5.44 18.07
C VAL A 282 11.87 -5.85 19.22
N PHE A 283 11.31 -6.15 20.40
CA PHE A 283 12.10 -6.64 21.52
C PHE A 283 12.82 -7.95 21.18
N LYS A 284 12.16 -8.88 20.49
CA LYS A 284 12.77 -10.14 20.04
C LYS A 284 13.98 -9.90 19.13
N LYS A 285 13.90 -8.95 18.18
CA LYS A 285 15.04 -8.54 17.36
C LYS A 285 16.22 -8.07 18.20
N PHE A 286 16.01 -7.10 19.09
CA PHE A 286 17.10 -6.54 19.90
C PHE A 286 17.66 -7.53 20.93
N LYS A 287 16.83 -8.43 21.46
CA LYS A 287 17.29 -9.50 22.34
C LYS A 287 18.24 -10.46 21.62
N LEU A 288 17.91 -10.87 20.39
CA LEU A 288 18.79 -11.73 19.59
C LEU A 288 20.15 -11.06 19.34
N ILE A 289 20.16 -9.78 18.97
CA ILE A 289 21.38 -8.98 18.79
C ILE A 289 22.20 -8.94 20.10
N ALA A 290 21.56 -8.65 21.24
CA ALA A 290 22.23 -8.54 22.53
C ALA A 290 22.73 -9.89 23.09
N SER A 291 22.09 -11.01 22.72
CA SER A 291 22.46 -12.36 23.18
C SER A 291 23.66 -12.98 22.46
N GLY A 292 24.20 -12.32 21.42
CA GLY A 292 25.39 -12.77 20.71
C GLY A 292 25.18 -13.91 19.71
N GLU A 293 23.95 -14.42 19.54
CA GLU A 293 23.64 -15.53 18.64
C GLU A 293 23.71 -15.16 17.14
N GLN A 294 23.86 -13.87 16.79
CA GLN A 294 24.08 -13.37 15.42
C GLN A 294 25.03 -12.15 15.35
N ILE A 295 26.20 -12.21 15.99
CA ILE A 295 27.28 -11.27 15.66
C ILE A 295 27.83 -11.68 14.28
N GLY A 296 27.28 -11.13 13.20
CA GLY A 296 27.77 -11.47 11.84
C GLY A 296 26.93 -11.10 10.60
N ARG A 297 25.88 -10.27 10.68
CA ARG A 297 25.24 -9.70 9.47
C ARG A 297 25.38 -8.18 9.44
N ASP A 298 26.28 -7.75 8.56
CA ASP A 298 26.44 -6.43 7.92
C ASP A 298 26.06 -5.17 8.71
N LEU A 299 26.61 -5.03 9.92
CA LEU A 299 26.65 -3.75 10.67
C LEU A 299 27.19 -2.60 9.81
N GLU A 300 27.97 -2.91 8.78
CA GLU A 300 28.53 -1.97 7.83
C GLU A 300 27.45 -1.35 6.93
N ALA A 301 26.55 -2.15 6.35
CA ALA A 301 25.44 -1.64 5.54
C ALA A 301 24.47 -0.76 6.35
N ASP A 302 24.12 -1.16 7.57
CA ASP A 302 23.25 -0.38 8.46
C ASP A 302 23.94 0.91 8.94
N PHE A 303 25.25 0.86 9.24
CA PHE A 303 26.02 2.07 9.56
C PHE A 303 26.12 3.03 8.36
N TYR A 304 26.26 2.51 7.14
CA TYR A 304 26.37 3.34 5.93
C TYR A 304 25.03 3.93 5.45
N THR A 305 23.89 3.43 5.92
CA THR A 305 22.57 4.06 5.66
C THR A 305 22.19 5.16 6.66
N MET A 306 22.88 5.24 7.81
CA MET A 306 22.69 6.31 8.80
C MET A 306 23.23 7.66 8.31
N THR A 307 22.56 8.74 8.74
CA THR A 307 23.07 10.11 8.57
C THR A 307 24.37 10.31 9.38
N PRO A 308 25.20 11.31 9.04
CA PRO A 308 26.45 11.58 9.77
C PRO A 308 26.26 11.82 11.28
N GLN A 309 25.12 12.39 11.68
CA GLN A 309 24.79 12.62 13.10
C GLN A 309 24.41 11.32 13.81
N GLU A 310 23.61 10.47 13.16
CA GLU A 310 23.23 9.14 13.69
C GLU A 310 24.47 8.25 13.84
N ARG A 311 25.39 8.26 12.86
CA ARG A 311 26.67 7.53 12.96
C ARG A 311 27.50 7.98 14.16
N ARG A 312 27.63 9.30 14.38
CA ARG A 312 28.37 9.85 15.54
C ARG A 312 27.73 9.45 16.86
N LYS A 313 26.39 9.48 16.94
CA LYS A 313 25.65 9.07 18.13
C LYS A 313 25.82 7.57 18.40
N ALA A 314 25.65 6.73 17.38
CA ALA A 314 25.85 5.29 17.48
C ALA A 314 27.27 4.92 17.93
N LEU A 315 28.30 5.56 17.36
CA LEU A 315 29.70 5.36 17.80
C LEU A 315 29.93 5.78 19.24
N LYS A 316 29.32 6.87 19.69
CA LYS A 316 29.41 7.36 21.06
C LYS A 316 28.71 6.40 22.04
N ASP A 317 27.50 5.97 21.71
CA ASP A 317 26.72 5.05 22.53
C ASP A 317 27.41 3.67 22.62
N MET A 318 28.04 3.20 21.54
CA MET A 318 28.88 2.00 21.55
C MET A 318 30.12 2.18 22.45
N ALA A 319 30.80 3.32 22.37
CA ALA A 319 31.96 3.60 23.23
C ALA A 319 31.58 3.63 24.72
N ASP A 320 30.42 4.23 25.05
CA ASP A 320 29.90 4.29 26.41
C ASP A 320 29.46 2.90 26.90
N ALA A 321 28.81 2.10 26.05
CA ALA A 321 28.46 0.71 26.35
C ALA A 321 29.70 -0.16 26.61
N ILE A 322 30.73 -0.06 25.78
CA ILE A 322 32.02 -0.76 25.97
C ILE A 322 32.67 -0.33 27.29
N LYS A 323 32.63 0.96 27.62
CA LYS A 323 33.19 1.49 28.88
C LYS A 323 32.44 0.94 30.10
N ILE A 324 31.12 0.86 30.06
CA ILE A 324 30.29 0.29 31.12
C ILE A 324 30.57 -1.21 31.28
N LEU A 325 30.63 -1.96 30.17
CA LEU A 325 30.93 -3.39 30.17
C LEU A 325 32.34 -3.69 30.70
N THR A 326 33.33 -2.90 30.28
CA THR A 326 34.73 -3.03 30.75
C THR A 326 34.86 -2.72 32.24
N LYS A 327 34.07 -1.77 32.76
CA LYS A 327 34.04 -1.47 34.19
C LYS A 327 33.41 -2.61 34.99
N LYS A 328 32.27 -3.15 34.51
CA LYS A 328 31.59 -4.30 35.13
C LYS A 328 32.39 -5.61 35.10
N TYR A 329 33.32 -5.77 34.16
CA TYR A 329 34.17 -6.96 34.06
C TYR A 329 35.43 -6.87 34.95
N LYS A 330 35.73 -5.69 35.51
CA LYS A 330 36.88 -5.44 36.40
C LYS A 330 36.50 -5.38 37.89
N GLU A 331 35.20 -5.45 38.21
CA GLU A 331 34.63 -5.57 39.56
C GLU A 331 34.25 -7.03 39.82
#